data_AF-A0A662XPJ5-F1
#
_entry.id   AF-A0A662XPJ5-F1
#
_cell.length_a   1.000
_cell.length_b   1.000
_cell.length_c   1.000
_cell.angle_alpha   90.00
_cell.angle_beta   90.00
_cell.angle_gamma   90.00
#
_symmetry.space_group_name_H-M   'P 1'
#
loop_
_entity.id
_entity.type
_entity.pdbx_description
1 polymer ?
#
loop_
_entity_poly.entity_id
_entity_poly.type
_entity_poly.pdbx_seq_one_letter_code
_entity_poly.pdbx_strand_id
1 'polypeptide(L)'
;MTNQHSDGHALLRGAPHACPYATFSPSQTAALQTLDGKLDAALTALREALKTAEDVSALVLQSEGKTLRSKAVQVVAAAAQLESYWRVSDPSTEGSAPLVPRKKFEPLRSSDDASETWSGAEVSDAKAAAAQPSVWSGFYNKTLRERFDVLALMYPRLQRLKQNAEPSGDSVAPVERADLAAKLGELPLRTANIMIENCIGVLGIPLGLGLNFVIDGKSMSVPMAMEEPSVVAAASSAAKLVAAVGGFHTATSGNIMTSQIQLVDTEDIPAAVDAIARNRERLLSIANTRLCPNMKKRGGGAVDIYCRVVSQTARTAVTAAVSSGNIDNAWFTPGNDELVVNASDPQTQFLVVHIDVDVCEAMGANIVNTVAEGLSEEVSKLTRSRAGLRILTNLCMQRRARSEFEIPLSKLGWKGVEGEAVARRVIEAYNFAAIDPY
;
A
#
# COMPACT_ATOMS: atom_id res chain seq x y z
N MET A 1 -16.68 30.50 -43.71
CA MET A 1 -17.77 31.36 -43.22
C MET A 1 -18.44 30.63 -42.05
N THR A 2 -18.28 31.21 -40.85
CA THR A 2 -19.15 31.07 -39.66
C THR A 2 -19.63 29.68 -39.25
N ASN A 3 -18.88 29.05 -38.32
CA ASN A 3 -19.40 28.02 -37.42
C ASN A 3 -20.26 28.68 -36.33
N GLN A 4 -21.53 28.30 -36.25
CA GLN A 4 -22.39 28.52 -35.08
C GLN A 4 -22.21 27.32 -34.14
N HIS A 5 -21.53 27.53 -33.02
CA HIS A 5 -21.64 26.70 -31.83
C HIS A 5 -22.51 27.43 -30.82
N SER A 6 -23.79 27.07 -30.77
CA SER A 6 -24.68 27.33 -29.63
C SER A 6 -24.84 26.03 -28.84
N ASP A 7 -24.95 26.17 -27.52
CA ASP A 7 -25.20 25.14 -26.50
C ASP A 7 -23.96 24.49 -25.85
N GLY A 8 -23.18 25.33 -25.17
CA GLY A 8 -22.24 24.96 -24.12
C GLY A 8 -22.68 25.47 -22.73
N HIS A 9 -23.97 25.40 -22.41
CA HIS A 9 -24.50 25.77 -21.09
C HIS A 9 -24.70 24.53 -20.19
N ALA A 10 -23.64 23.99 -19.58
CA ALA A 10 -23.77 23.08 -18.41
C ALA A 10 -22.48 22.69 -17.65
N LEU A 11 -21.26 22.95 -18.15
CA LEU A 11 -20.05 22.26 -17.67
C LEU A 11 -19.15 22.98 -16.64
N LEU A 12 -19.66 24.02 -15.98
CA LEU A 12 -18.94 24.72 -14.88
C LEU A 12 -19.75 24.81 -13.58
N ARG A 13 -20.84 24.04 -13.44
CA ARG A 13 -21.51 23.85 -12.15
C ARG A 13 -20.91 22.64 -11.43
N GLY A 14 -19.65 22.76 -11.00
CA GLY A 14 -19.19 21.96 -9.89
C GLY A 14 -19.93 22.46 -8.65
N ALA A 15 -20.94 21.72 -8.20
CA ALA A 15 -21.56 22.02 -6.92
C ALA A 15 -20.45 22.10 -5.86
N PRO A 16 -20.36 23.18 -5.06
CA PRO A 16 -19.46 23.18 -3.92
C PRO A 16 -19.83 21.96 -3.08
N HIS A 17 -18.82 21.21 -2.63
CA HIS A 17 -19.01 20.04 -1.78
C HIS A 17 -19.82 20.43 -0.53
N ALA A 18 -21.15 20.35 -0.65
CA ALA A 18 -22.03 20.30 0.48
C ALA A 18 -21.68 19.01 1.21
N CYS A 19 -21.11 19.13 2.40
CA CYS A 19 -21.20 18.04 3.37
C CYS A 19 -22.70 17.74 3.51
N PRO A 20 -23.20 16.55 3.14
CA PRO A 20 -24.64 16.28 3.10
C PRO A 20 -25.30 16.23 4.49
N TYR A 21 -24.58 16.62 5.54
CA TYR A 21 -24.98 16.54 6.95
C TYR A 21 -24.87 17.88 7.72
N ALA A 22 -24.55 19.01 7.05
CA ALA A 22 -24.47 20.31 7.75
C ALA A 22 -25.80 21.09 7.64
N THR A 23 -26.56 21.17 8.74
CA THR A 23 -27.71 22.08 8.86
C THR A 23 -27.23 23.46 9.34
N PHE A 24 -27.20 24.45 8.43
CA PHE A 24 -26.85 25.84 8.76
C PHE A 24 -28.07 26.64 9.23
N SER A 25 -27.89 27.52 10.23
CA SER A 25 -28.94 28.48 10.60
C SER A 25 -29.20 29.48 9.45
N PRO A 26 -30.39 30.10 9.35
CA PRO A 26 -30.69 31.07 8.29
C PRO A 26 -29.68 32.22 8.19
N SER A 27 -29.10 32.64 9.33
CA SER A 27 -28.05 33.67 9.38
C SER A 27 -26.70 33.19 8.81
N GLN A 28 -26.34 31.93 9.03
CA GLN A 28 -25.12 31.31 8.50
C GLN A 28 -25.24 31.03 7.01
N THR A 29 -26.43 30.60 6.56
CA THR A 29 -26.73 30.42 5.12
C THR A 29 -26.62 31.74 4.36
N ALA A 30 -27.13 32.84 4.90
CA ALA A 30 -27.01 34.16 4.30
C ALA A 30 -25.55 34.66 4.24
N ALA A 31 -24.76 34.39 5.29
CA ALA A 31 -23.34 34.72 5.32
C ALA A 31 -22.54 33.91 4.28
N LEU A 32 -22.80 32.59 4.18
CA LEU A 32 -22.18 31.70 3.18
C LEU A 32 -22.53 32.13 1.76
N GLN A 33 -23.79 32.44 1.47
CA GLN A 33 -24.21 32.95 0.16
C GLN A 33 -23.50 34.27 -0.21
N THR A 34 -23.26 35.13 0.78
CA THR A 34 -22.54 36.39 0.58
C THR A 34 -21.05 36.17 0.30
N LEU A 35 -20.41 35.22 0.99
CA LEU A 35 -19.01 34.86 0.76
C LEU A 35 -18.81 34.14 -0.59
N ASP A 36 -19.72 33.24 -0.95
CA ASP A 36 -19.71 32.53 -2.23
C ASP A 36 -19.85 33.52 -3.40
N GLY A 37 -20.77 34.49 -3.29
CA GLY A 37 -20.91 35.56 -4.27
C GLY A 37 -19.66 36.46 -4.41
N LYS A 38 -18.91 36.67 -3.33
CA LYS A 38 -17.63 37.41 -3.39
C LYS A 38 -16.53 36.61 -4.09
N LEU A 39 -16.47 35.30 -3.86
CA LEU A 39 -15.53 34.41 -4.52
C LEU A 39 -15.82 34.34 -6.03
N ASP A 40 -17.09 34.22 -6.42
CA ASP A 40 -17.52 34.24 -7.81
C ASP A 40 -17.18 35.55 -8.53
N ALA A 41 -17.40 36.69 -7.87
CA ALA A 41 -17.02 37.99 -8.41
C ALA A 41 -15.50 38.11 -8.62
N ALA A 42 -14.71 37.62 -7.66
CA ALA A 42 -13.24 37.65 -7.75
C ALA A 42 -12.71 36.72 -8.86
N LEU A 43 -13.28 35.52 -8.99
CA LEU A 43 -12.94 34.56 -10.05
C LEU A 43 -13.30 35.10 -11.44
N THR A 44 -14.45 35.77 -11.56
CA THR A 44 -14.89 36.40 -12.81
C THR A 44 -13.92 37.51 -13.22
N ALA A 45 -13.58 38.40 -12.28
CA ALA A 45 -12.64 39.49 -12.52
C ALA A 45 -11.21 39.03 -12.86
N LEU A 46 -10.79 37.86 -12.36
CA LEU A 46 -9.51 37.23 -12.70
C LEU A 46 -9.54 36.59 -14.08
N ARG A 47 -10.62 35.86 -14.42
CA ARG A 47 -10.80 35.23 -15.75
C ARG A 47 -10.86 36.27 -16.87
N GLU A 48 -11.51 37.40 -16.64
CA GLU A 48 -11.58 38.50 -17.62
C GLU A 48 -10.21 39.18 -17.83
N ALA A 49 -9.43 39.33 -16.74
CA ALA A 49 -8.05 39.81 -16.82
C ALA A 49 -7.11 38.83 -17.54
N LEU A 50 -7.34 37.52 -17.41
CA LEU A 50 -6.57 36.49 -18.11
C LEU A 50 -6.92 36.41 -19.60
N LYS A 51 -8.16 36.70 -20.00
CA LYS A 51 -8.57 36.72 -21.42
C LYS A 51 -7.96 37.87 -22.21
N THR A 52 -7.60 38.95 -21.54
CA THR A 52 -6.99 40.15 -22.16
C THR A 52 -5.46 40.10 -22.15
N ALA A 53 -4.87 39.09 -21.50
CA ALA A 53 -3.43 38.85 -21.47
C ALA A 53 -3.01 37.97 -22.66
N GLU A 54 -2.38 38.56 -23.68
CA GLU A 54 -1.93 37.81 -24.87
C GLU A 54 -0.77 36.84 -24.59
N ASP A 55 0.02 37.05 -23.52
CA ASP A 55 1.07 36.12 -23.09
C ASP A 55 1.32 36.18 -21.58
N VAL A 56 0.93 35.13 -20.85
CA VAL A 56 1.04 35.01 -19.39
C VAL A 56 2.51 34.98 -18.92
N SER A 57 3.43 34.54 -19.78
CA SER A 57 4.85 34.38 -19.47
C SER A 57 5.59 35.72 -19.45
N ALA A 58 5.18 36.67 -20.31
CA ALA A 58 5.78 38.00 -20.44
C ALA A 58 5.29 39.00 -19.36
N LEU A 59 4.13 38.73 -18.75
CA LEU A 59 3.46 39.61 -17.77
C LEU A 59 4.10 39.62 -16.37
N VAL A 60 4.96 38.65 -16.06
CA VAL A 60 5.58 38.45 -14.73
C VAL A 60 6.45 39.65 -14.30
N LEU A 61 6.89 40.50 -15.24
CA LEU A 61 7.83 41.61 -15.00
C LEU A 61 7.22 43.02 -15.20
N GLN A 62 5.96 43.15 -15.66
CA GLN A 62 5.33 44.44 -15.96
C GLN A 62 4.25 44.84 -14.92
N SER A 63 3.82 46.12 -14.94
CA SER A 63 2.82 46.66 -14.01
C SER A 63 1.47 45.92 -14.06
N GLU A 64 1.07 45.42 -15.22
CA GLU A 64 -0.15 44.62 -15.41
C GLU A 64 -0.09 43.25 -14.69
N GLY A 65 1.10 42.66 -14.55
CA GLY A 65 1.31 41.44 -13.76
C GLY A 65 1.08 41.63 -12.25
N LYS A 66 1.32 42.84 -11.72
CA LYS A 66 0.99 43.17 -10.32
C LYS A 66 -0.52 43.17 -10.08
N THR A 67 -1.30 43.66 -11.05
CA THR A 67 -2.77 43.69 -10.98
C THR A 67 -3.36 42.28 -11.04
N LEU A 68 -2.84 41.43 -11.93
CA LEU A 68 -3.22 40.01 -12.02
C LEU A 68 -2.87 39.22 -10.74
N ARG A 69 -1.67 39.43 -10.18
CA ARG A 69 -1.30 38.84 -8.87
C ARG A 69 -2.19 39.33 -7.74
N SER A 70 -2.53 40.62 -7.70
CA SER A 70 -3.45 41.17 -6.69
C SER A 70 -4.83 40.51 -6.78
N LYS A 71 -5.37 40.31 -7.99
CA LYS A 71 -6.64 39.61 -8.21
C LYS A 71 -6.56 38.12 -7.83
N ALA A 72 -5.46 37.44 -8.13
CA ALA A 72 -5.24 36.06 -7.71
C ALA A 72 -5.14 35.93 -6.18
N VAL A 73 -4.46 36.86 -5.51
CA VAL A 73 -4.41 36.93 -4.03
C VAL A 73 -5.80 37.18 -3.44
N GLN A 74 -6.65 37.97 -4.08
CA GLN A 74 -8.04 38.17 -3.64
C GLN A 74 -8.88 36.89 -3.75
N VAL A 75 -8.69 36.10 -4.81
CA VAL A 75 -9.35 34.78 -4.96
C VAL A 75 -8.88 33.83 -3.85
N VAL A 76 -7.57 33.75 -3.60
CA VAL A 76 -7.00 32.90 -2.53
C VAL A 76 -7.51 33.34 -1.15
N ALA A 77 -7.60 34.65 -0.89
CA ALA A 77 -8.09 35.17 0.38
C ALA A 77 -9.59 34.90 0.58
N ALA A 78 -10.42 35.07 -0.46
CA ALA A 78 -11.84 34.76 -0.41
C ALA A 78 -12.09 33.25 -0.23
N ALA A 79 -11.32 32.39 -0.90
CA ALA A 79 -11.38 30.94 -0.75
C ALA A 79 -10.95 30.50 0.66
N ALA A 80 -9.89 31.09 1.22
CA ALA A 80 -9.44 30.81 2.58
C ALA A 80 -10.45 31.25 3.64
N GLN A 81 -11.13 32.39 3.44
CA GLN A 81 -12.21 32.84 4.32
C GLN A 81 -13.41 31.87 4.27
N LEU A 82 -13.80 31.41 3.07
CA LEU A 82 -14.84 30.41 2.91
C LEU A 82 -14.46 29.11 3.63
N GLU A 83 -13.25 28.57 3.39
CA GLU A 83 -12.74 27.37 4.08
C GLU A 83 -12.70 27.53 5.61
N SER A 84 -12.31 28.69 6.13
CA SER A 84 -12.29 28.94 7.56
C SER A 84 -13.70 28.90 8.18
N TYR A 85 -14.72 29.35 7.45
CA TYR A 85 -16.12 29.30 7.88
C TYR A 85 -16.65 27.86 7.93
N TRP A 86 -16.22 27.02 6.98
CA TRP A 86 -16.50 25.57 7.00
C TRP A 86 -15.77 24.85 8.14
N ARG A 87 -14.55 25.27 8.52
CA ARG A 87 -13.81 24.70 9.66
C ARG A 87 -14.40 25.07 11.02
N VAL A 88 -14.96 26.26 11.18
CA VAL A 88 -15.62 26.70 12.44
C VAL A 88 -17.01 26.05 12.61
N SER A 89 -17.57 25.51 11.53
CA SER A 89 -18.88 24.83 11.52
C SER A 89 -18.78 23.30 11.66
N ASP A 90 -17.62 22.78 12.09
CA ASP A 90 -17.44 21.38 12.47
C ASP A 90 -18.21 21.11 13.79
N PRO A 91 -19.29 20.31 13.78
CA PRO A 91 -20.10 20.05 14.97
C PRO A 91 -19.38 19.00 15.84
N SER A 92 -18.21 19.36 16.36
CA SER A 92 -17.53 18.63 17.44
C SER A 92 -17.83 19.24 18.82
N THR A 93 -18.73 20.23 18.90
CA THR A 93 -19.29 20.73 20.16
C THR A 93 -20.81 20.71 20.11
N GLU A 94 -21.38 19.81 20.92
CA GLU A 94 -22.80 19.67 21.29
C GLU A 94 -23.76 19.04 20.27
N GLY A 95 -24.10 17.75 20.49
CA GLY A 95 -25.50 17.33 20.42
C GLY A 95 -25.97 16.35 19.33
N SER A 96 -25.11 15.72 18.52
CA SER A 96 -25.52 14.62 17.63
C SER A 96 -24.60 13.40 17.77
N ALA A 97 -25.18 12.19 17.82
CA ALA A 97 -24.44 10.94 17.98
C ALA A 97 -23.28 10.85 16.96
N PRO A 98 -22.04 10.57 17.41
CA PRO A 98 -20.88 10.67 16.55
C PRO A 98 -20.92 9.59 15.46
N LEU A 99 -20.70 9.99 14.20
CA LEU A 99 -20.15 9.11 13.19
C LEU A 99 -18.87 8.52 13.79
N VAL A 100 -18.89 7.22 14.11
CA VAL A 100 -17.75 6.55 14.75
C VAL A 100 -16.52 6.78 13.86
N PRO A 101 -15.48 7.46 14.37
CA PRO A 101 -14.29 7.70 13.57
C PRO A 101 -13.73 6.35 13.12
N ARG A 102 -13.42 6.22 11.81
CA ARG A 102 -12.70 5.07 11.27
C ARG A 102 -11.55 4.75 12.21
N LYS A 103 -11.32 3.46 12.51
CA LYS A 103 -10.12 3.09 13.24
C LYS A 103 -8.92 3.45 12.36
N LYS A 104 -8.30 4.61 12.63
CA LYS A 104 -7.06 5.00 11.97
C LYS A 104 -6.03 3.98 12.42
N PHE A 105 -5.67 3.08 11.51
CA PHE A 105 -4.53 2.21 11.73
C PHE A 105 -3.30 3.11 11.87
N GLU A 106 -2.56 2.88 12.94
CA GLU A 106 -1.40 3.69 13.28
C GLU A 106 -0.37 3.68 12.14
N PRO A 107 0.43 4.75 12.01
CA PRO A 107 1.57 4.75 11.10
C PRO A 107 2.45 3.53 11.34
N LEU A 108 3.16 3.09 10.29
CA LEU A 108 4.01 1.90 10.30
C LEU A 108 4.82 1.86 11.60
N ARG A 109 4.65 0.80 12.39
CA ARG A 109 5.44 0.61 13.61
C ARG A 109 6.77 0.02 13.20
N SER A 110 7.86 0.51 13.79
CA SER A 110 9.13 -0.22 13.78
C SER A 110 8.84 -1.63 14.27
N SER A 111 9.50 -2.65 13.70
CA SER A 111 9.31 -4.02 14.18
C SER A 111 9.50 -4.03 15.72
N ASP A 112 8.60 -4.67 16.47
CA ASP A 112 8.63 -4.70 17.94
C ASP A 112 9.91 -5.38 18.50
N ASP A 113 10.77 -5.89 17.62
CA ASP A 113 12.14 -6.30 17.88
C ASP A 113 13.13 -5.13 18.07
N ALA A 114 12.71 -3.89 17.82
CA ALA A 114 13.52 -2.67 17.86
C ALA A 114 13.41 -1.90 19.19
N SER A 115 13.03 -2.56 20.29
CA SER A 115 12.89 -1.89 21.59
C SER A 115 14.22 -1.75 22.35
N GLU A 116 15.17 -0.96 21.83
CA GLU A 116 16.11 -0.20 22.67
C GLU A 116 16.30 1.20 22.08
N THR A 117 16.00 2.19 22.91
CA THR A 117 15.94 3.62 22.63
C THR A 117 17.17 4.18 21.92
N TRP A 118 16.96 4.72 20.72
CA TRP A 118 17.89 5.62 20.05
C TRP A 118 17.89 6.96 20.79
N SER A 119 18.88 7.15 21.67
CA SER A 119 19.37 8.48 22.02
C SER A 119 20.64 8.70 21.22
N GLY A 120 20.75 9.84 20.54
CA GLY A 120 21.86 10.19 19.66
C GLY A 120 23.19 10.25 20.41
N ALA A 121 23.81 9.09 20.61
CA ALA A 121 25.21 9.00 20.99
C ALA A 121 26.05 9.17 19.73
N GLU A 122 26.86 10.22 19.72
CA GLU A 122 27.95 10.43 18.78
C GLU A 122 28.68 9.11 18.54
N VAL A 123 28.75 8.68 17.28
CA VAL A 123 29.60 7.56 16.87
C VAL A 123 31.03 8.07 16.94
N SER A 124 31.59 8.08 18.15
CA SER A 124 33.01 8.29 18.36
C SER A 124 33.76 7.17 17.67
N ASP A 125 34.69 7.56 16.79
CA ASP A 125 35.68 6.73 16.09
C ASP A 125 35.89 5.32 16.66
N ALA A 126 35.01 4.40 16.26
CA ALA A 126 35.27 2.98 16.38
C ALA A 126 36.34 2.64 15.34
N LYS A 127 37.60 2.83 15.74
CA LYS A 127 38.79 2.29 15.08
C LYS A 127 38.45 0.93 14.47
N ALA A 128 38.70 0.81 13.17
CA ALA A 128 38.60 -0.41 12.38
C ALA A 128 39.00 -1.66 13.17
N ALA A 129 38.02 -2.32 13.78
CA ALA A 129 38.17 -3.69 14.22
C ALA A 129 38.36 -4.49 12.93
N ALA A 130 39.57 -5.05 12.75
CA ALA A 130 39.89 -5.90 11.63
C ALA A 130 38.80 -6.99 11.51
N ALA A 131 37.91 -6.82 10.53
CA ALA A 131 36.71 -7.61 10.40
C ALA A 131 37.12 -9.06 10.17
N GLN A 132 36.85 -9.93 11.15
CA GLN A 132 36.99 -11.36 10.91
C GLN A 132 36.16 -11.71 9.67
N PRO A 133 36.72 -12.49 8.73
CA PRO A 133 36.01 -12.82 7.51
C PRO A 133 34.70 -13.51 7.88
N SER A 134 33.59 -12.93 7.40
CA SER A 134 32.26 -13.54 7.54
C SER A 134 32.32 -15.02 7.14
N VAL A 135 31.61 -15.88 7.86
CA VAL A 135 31.49 -17.32 7.54
C VAL A 135 30.98 -17.53 6.09
N TRP A 136 30.32 -16.52 5.54
CA TRP A 136 29.81 -16.47 4.17
C TRP A 136 30.85 -16.02 3.13
N SER A 137 32.10 -15.74 3.53
CA SER A 137 33.14 -15.28 2.62
C SER A 137 33.45 -16.32 1.53
N GLY A 138 33.49 -15.84 0.28
CA GLY A 138 33.73 -16.69 -0.89
C GLY A 138 32.63 -17.70 -1.19
N PHE A 139 31.43 -17.60 -0.58
CA PHE A 139 30.34 -18.58 -0.75
C PHE A 139 29.96 -18.83 -2.22
N TYR A 140 29.99 -17.80 -3.06
CA TYR A 140 29.70 -17.91 -4.49
C TYR A 140 30.74 -18.73 -5.27
N ASN A 141 31.99 -18.78 -4.81
CA ASN A 141 33.06 -19.59 -5.43
C ASN A 141 33.10 -21.02 -4.89
N LYS A 142 32.39 -21.31 -3.78
CA LYS A 142 32.33 -22.65 -3.19
C LYS A 142 31.48 -23.58 -4.06
N THR A 143 31.86 -24.86 -4.08
CA THR A 143 31.05 -25.95 -4.61
C THR A 143 29.75 -26.11 -3.81
N LEU A 144 28.73 -26.77 -4.38
CA LEU A 144 27.46 -27.01 -3.69
C LEU A 144 27.64 -27.72 -2.34
N ARG A 145 28.58 -28.68 -2.29
CA ARG A 145 28.92 -29.42 -1.07
C ARG A 145 29.48 -28.50 0.01
N GLU A 146 30.48 -27.68 -0.34
CA GLU A 146 31.09 -26.73 0.60
C GLU A 146 30.09 -25.69 1.10
N ARG A 147 29.19 -25.22 0.23
CA ARG A 147 28.09 -24.32 0.62
C ARG A 147 27.17 -24.98 1.65
N PHE A 148 26.85 -26.25 1.45
CA PHE A 148 26.03 -27.01 2.39
C PHE A 148 26.74 -27.23 3.74
N ASP A 149 28.04 -27.52 3.74
CA ASP A 149 28.81 -27.67 4.97
C ASP A 149 28.84 -26.37 5.78
N VAL A 150 28.97 -25.21 5.11
CA VAL A 150 28.85 -23.89 5.75
C VAL A 150 27.45 -23.68 6.34
N LEU A 151 26.39 -24.05 5.61
CA LEU A 151 25.02 -23.96 6.10
C LEU A 151 24.76 -24.82 7.33
N ALA A 152 25.26 -26.06 7.31
CA ALA A 152 25.13 -26.99 8.43
C ALA A 152 25.86 -26.50 9.67
N LEU A 153 26.96 -25.75 9.52
CA LEU A 153 27.69 -25.12 10.63
C LEU A 153 26.90 -23.95 11.22
N MET A 154 26.30 -23.10 10.38
CA MET A 154 25.53 -21.92 10.81
C MET A 154 24.16 -22.26 11.37
N TYR A 155 23.53 -23.32 10.87
CA TYR A 155 22.19 -23.75 11.28
C TYR A 155 22.21 -25.21 11.75
N PRO A 156 22.57 -25.48 13.01
CA PRO A 156 22.66 -26.84 13.54
C PRO A 156 21.34 -27.64 13.46
N ARG A 157 20.18 -26.97 13.34
CA ARG A 157 18.91 -27.64 13.08
C ARG A 157 18.88 -28.36 11.72
N LEU A 158 19.63 -27.87 10.72
CA LEU A 158 19.83 -28.56 9.44
C LEU A 158 20.74 -29.80 9.60
N GLN A 159 21.55 -29.89 10.66
CA GLN A 159 22.27 -31.13 11.00
C GLN A 159 21.33 -32.21 11.53
N ARG A 160 20.17 -31.88 12.13
CA ARG A 160 19.19 -32.90 12.54
C ARG A 160 18.47 -33.54 11.36
N LEU A 161 18.28 -32.81 10.25
CA LEU A 161 17.86 -33.40 8.97
C LEU A 161 18.88 -34.41 8.43
N LYS A 162 20.17 -34.23 8.76
CA LYS A 162 21.27 -35.16 8.44
C LYS A 162 21.17 -36.47 9.22
N GLN A 163 20.68 -36.42 10.47
CA GLN A 163 20.58 -37.60 11.36
C GLN A 163 19.28 -38.39 11.16
N ASN A 164 18.16 -37.73 10.87
CA ASN A 164 16.87 -38.41 10.64
C ASN A 164 16.75 -39.07 9.24
N ALA A 165 17.75 -38.88 8.38
CA ALA A 165 17.84 -39.53 7.07
C ALA A 165 18.69 -40.81 7.08
N GLU A 166 19.28 -41.19 8.22
CA GLU A 166 19.96 -42.47 8.37
C GLU A 166 18.94 -43.57 8.70
N PRO A 167 18.89 -44.67 7.94
CA PRO A 167 18.02 -45.79 8.27
C PRO A 167 18.53 -46.46 9.55
N SER A 168 17.64 -46.68 10.50
CA SER A 168 17.85 -47.60 11.61
C SER A 168 17.93 -49.04 11.05
N GLY A 169 19.13 -49.53 10.76
CA GLY A 169 19.38 -50.95 10.47
C GLY A 169 20.56 -51.22 9.52
N ASP A 170 21.60 -51.85 10.07
CA ASP A 170 22.66 -52.67 9.44
C ASP A 170 22.77 -52.68 7.90
N SER A 171 23.14 -51.55 7.31
CA SER A 171 23.77 -51.54 5.98
C SER A 171 24.95 -50.57 5.97
N VAL A 172 26.16 -51.13 5.86
CA VAL A 172 27.41 -50.39 5.72
C VAL A 172 27.54 -49.94 4.26
N ALA A 173 26.70 -48.98 3.86
CA ALA A 173 26.94 -48.18 2.68
C ALA A 173 27.23 -46.75 3.14
N PRO A 174 28.30 -46.09 2.67
CA PRO A 174 28.53 -44.70 3.01
C PRO A 174 27.35 -43.90 2.46
N VAL A 175 26.50 -43.35 3.35
CA VAL A 175 25.46 -42.40 2.97
C VAL A 175 26.19 -41.22 2.32
N GLU A 176 26.19 -41.18 1.00
CA GLU A 176 26.86 -40.14 0.23
C GLU A 176 26.21 -38.81 0.61
N ARG A 177 26.95 -37.98 1.35
CA ARG A 177 26.49 -36.64 1.81
C ARG A 177 26.00 -35.73 0.68
N ALA A 178 26.27 -36.09 -0.58
CA ALA A 178 25.71 -35.45 -1.78
C ALA A 178 24.17 -35.50 -1.82
N ASP A 179 23.54 -36.54 -1.26
CA ASP A 179 22.08 -36.70 -1.26
C ASP A 179 21.34 -35.69 -0.38
N LEU A 180 22.00 -35.11 0.63
CA LEU A 180 21.30 -34.24 1.57
C LEU A 180 20.99 -32.86 0.97
N ALA A 181 21.86 -32.36 0.09
CA ALA A 181 21.59 -31.16 -0.69
C ALA A 181 20.48 -31.42 -1.73
N ALA A 182 20.42 -32.63 -2.31
CA ALA A 182 19.35 -33.03 -3.22
C ALA A 182 17.99 -33.20 -2.50
N LYS A 183 18.00 -33.64 -1.24
CA LYS A 183 16.80 -33.72 -0.37
C LYS A 183 16.34 -32.35 0.15
N LEU A 184 17.23 -31.36 0.17
CA LEU A 184 16.89 -30.01 0.65
C LEU A 184 16.00 -29.31 -0.38
N GLY A 185 14.70 -29.25 -0.10
CA GLY A 185 13.69 -28.67 -1.00
C GLY A 185 12.85 -29.71 -1.74
N GLU A 186 13.04 -31.01 -1.47
CA GLU A 186 12.16 -32.04 -2.01
C GLU A 186 10.76 -31.92 -1.39
N LEU A 187 9.74 -31.83 -2.25
CA LEU A 187 8.34 -31.94 -1.88
C LEU A 187 7.85 -33.34 -2.24
N PRO A 188 7.55 -34.22 -1.26
CA PRO A 188 7.09 -35.58 -1.57
C PRO A 188 5.84 -35.57 -2.45
N LEU A 189 5.79 -36.44 -3.47
CA LEU A 189 4.66 -36.50 -4.42
C LEU A 189 3.31 -36.70 -3.73
N ARG A 190 3.26 -37.45 -2.62
CA ARG A 190 2.04 -37.61 -1.83
C ARG A 190 1.54 -36.28 -1.27
N THR A 191 2.45 -35.44 -0.77
CA THR A 191 2.10 -34.10 -0.26
C THR A 191 1.68 -33.19 -1.40
N ALA A 192 2.45 -33.17 -2.51
CA ALA A 192 2.11 -32.40 -3.70
C ALA A 192 0.72 -32.74 -4.24
N ASN A 193 0.36 -34.03 -4.28
CA ASN A 193 -0.94 -34.52 -4.72
C ASN A 193 -2.11 -34.12 -3.81
N ILE A 194 -1.85 -33.74 -2.54
CA ILE A 194 -2.87 -33.22 -1.62
C ILE A 194 -2.99 -31.69 -1.74
N MET A 195 -1.94 -31.01 -2.23
CA MET A 195 -1.91 -29.55 -2.31
C MET A 195 -2.70 -28.98 -3.49
N ILE A 196 -2.80 -29.72 -4.61
CA ILE A 196 -3.46 -29.28 -5.84
C ILE A 196 -4.24 -30.42 -6.50
N GLU A 197 -5.19 -30.08 -7.37
CA GLU A 197 -5.87 -31.03 -8.24
C GLU A 197 -5.01 -31.43 -9.47
N ASN A 198 -5.24 -32.63 -10.02
CA ASN A 198 -4.58 -33.14 -11.22
C ASN A 198 -3.04 -33.14 -11.15
N CYS A 199 -2.48 -33.41 -9.97
CA CYS A 199 -1.04 -33.47 -9.75
C CYS A 199 -0.39 -34.66 -10.47
N ILE A 200 0.57 -34.41 -11.35
CA ILE A 200 1.35 -35.43 -12.08
C ILE A 200 2.85 -35.41 -11.78
N GLY A 201 3.33 -34.45 -10.98
CA GLY A 201 4.74 -34.29 -10.66
C GLY A 201 5.05 -33.02 -9.86
N VAL A 202 6.32 -32.81 -9.57
CA VAL A 202 6.86 -31.59 -8.94
C VAL A 202 7.88 -30.96 -9.87
N LEU A 203 7.76 -29.65 -10.08
CA LEU A 203 8.75 -28.85 -10.79
C LEU A 203 9.72 -28.22 -9.78
N GLY A 204 11.00 -28.57 -9.86
CA GLY A 204 12.04 -27.95 -9.04
C GLY A 204 12.56 -26.65 -9.64
N ILE A 205 12.85 -25.66 -8.79
CA ILE A 205 13.53 -24.41 -9.15
C ILE A 205 14.82 -24.25 -8.33
N PRO A 206 15.88 -23.61 -8.87
CA PRO A 206 17.11 -23.42 -8.12
C PRO A 206 16.89 -22.65 -6.82
N LEU A 207 17.49 -23.14 -5.72
CA LEU A 207 17.44 -22.52 -4.41
C LEU A 207 18.82 -21.95 -4.04
N GLY A 208 18.88 -20.63 -3.92
CA GLY A 208 20.05 -19.86 -3.49
C GLY A 208 19.85 -19.20 -2.12
N LEU A 209 20.88 -18.48 -1.69
CA LEU A 209 20.85 -17.67 -0.48
C LEU A 209 21.28 -16.24 -0.79
N GLY A 210 20.39 -15.29 -0.50
CA GLY A 210 20.71 -13.88 -0.34
C GLY A 210 21.48 -13.68 0.96
N LEU A 211 22.72 -13.23 0.85
CA LEU A 211 23.64 -13.09 1.98
C LEU A 211 23.86 -11.63 2.35
N ASN A 212 24.41 -11.39 3.54
CA ASN A 212 24.77 -10.06 4.06
C ASN A 212 23.60 -9.14 4.40
N PHE A 213 22.37 -9.66 4.50
CA PHE A 213 21.26 -8.83 4.97
C PHE A 213 21.43 -8.55 6.46
N VAL A 214 21.37 -7.27 6.82
CA VAL A 214 21.20 -6.79 8.19
C VAL A 214 19.89 -6.03 8.21
N ILE A 215 18.90 -6.53 8.94
CA ILE A 215 17.55 -5.96 9.01
C ILE A 215 17.26 -5.66 10.48
N ASP A 216 16.99 -4.40 10.81
CA ASP A 216 16.78 -3.93 12.19
C ASP A 216 17.89 -4.41 13.14
N GLY A 217 19.15 -4.31 12.68
CA GLY A 217 20.34 -4.74 13.43
C GLY A 217 20.60 -6.26 13.44
N LYS A 218 19.69 -7.08 12.91
CA LYS A 218 19.82 -8.55 12.90
C LYS A 218 20.40 -9.04 11.58
N SER A 219 21.51 -9.77 11.65
CA SER A 219 22.11 -10.43 10.48
C SER A 219 21.30 -11.65 10.06
N MET A 220 20.87 -11.70 8.81
CA MET A 220 20.04 -12.77 8.26
C MET A 220 20.56 -13.29 6.92
N SER A 221 20.30 -14.58 6.65
CA SER A 221 20.40 -15.15 5.30
C SER A 221 19.00 -15.39 4.75
N VAL A 222 18.75 -14.95 3.53
CA VAL A 222 17.43 -15.01 2.88
C VAL A 222 17.41 -16.16 1.87
N PRO A 223 16.58 -17.20 2.03
CA PRO A 223 16.41 -18.21 0.99
C PRO A 223 15.72 -17.60 -0.24
N MET A 224 16.27 -17.84 -1.42
CA MET A 224 15.78 -17.28 -2.69
C MET A 224 15.63 -18.40 -3.72
N ALA A 225 14.40 -18.69 -4.13
CA ALA A 225 14.11 -19.71 -5.12
C ALA A 225 13.77 -19.05 -6.47
N MET A 226 14.63 -19.22 -7.48
CA MET A 226 14.54 -18.53 -8.77
C MET A 226 15.45 -19.17 -9.82
N GLU A 227 15.08 -19.02 -11.09
CA GLU A 227 15.83 -19.49 -12.26
C GLU A 227 16.74 -18.43 -12.88
N GLU A 228 16.47 -17.15 -12.62
CA GLU A 228 17.18 -16.04 -13.27
C GLU A 228 18.63 -15.90 -12.75
N PRO A 229 19.64 -15.95 -13.64
CA PRO A 229 21.02 -15.72 -13.24
C PRO A 229 21.24 -14.34 -12.63
N SER A 230 22.29 -14.23 -11.81
CA SER A 230 22.75 -12.97 -11.21
C SER A 230 21.84 -12.31 -10.16
N VAL A 231 20.54 -12.61 -10.08
CA VAL A 231 19.64 -11.94 -9.13
C VAL A 231 20.05 -12.18 -7.67
N VAL A 232 20.33 -13.43 -7.28
CA VAL A 232 20.83 -13.75 -5.91
C VAL A 232 22.16 -13.04 -5.61
N ALA A 233 23.04 -12.95 -6.62
CA ALA A 233 24.34 -12.30 -6.47
C ALA A 233 24.21 -10.79 -6.33
N ALA A 234 23.35 -10.15 -7.14
CA ALA A 234 23.05 -8.73 -7.07
C ALA A 234 22.44 -8.36 -5.71
N ALA A 235 21.44 -9.12 -5.25
CA ALA A 235 20.82 -8.93 -3.94
C ALA A 235 21.86 -9.03 -2.81
N SER A 236 22.71 -10.06 -2.83
CA SER A 236 23.77 -10.26 -1.82
C SER A 236 24.83 -9.15 -1.83
N SER A 237 25.15 -8.63 -3.01
CA SER A 237 26.12 -7.53 -3.18
C SER A 237 25.55 -6.21 -2.69
N ALA A 238 24.30 -5.91 -3.04
CA ALA A 238 23.60 -4.72 -2.54
C ALA A 238 23.44 -4.76 -1.02
N ALA A 239 23.00 -5.90 -0.47
CA ALA A 239 22.88 -6.09 0.97
C ALA A 239 24.21 -5.90 1.70
N LYS A 240 25.34 -6.34 1.10
CA LYS A 240 26.68 -6.11 1.67
C LYS A 240 27.05 -4.63 1.76
N LEU A 241 26.73 -3.84 0.72
CA LEU A 241 26.96 -2.40 0.70
C LEU A 241 26.14 -1.72 1.83
N VAL A 242 24.87 -2.07 1.94
CA VAL A 242 23.94 -1.53 2.94
C VAL A 242 24.31 -1.97 4.36
N ALA A 243 24.75 -3.21 4.56
CA ALA A 243 25.21 -3.70 5.85
C ALA A 243 26.44 -2.94 6.39
N ALA A 244 27.31 -2.43 5.52
CA ALA A 244 28.48 -1.65 5.91
C ALA A 244 28.16 -0.26 6.49
N VAL A 245 26.89 0.15 6.45
CA VAL A 245 26.39 1.44 6.94
C VAL A 245 25.23 1.31 7.94
N GLY A 246 24.94 0.10 8.42
CA GLY A 246 23.93 -0.13 9.46
C GLY A 246 22.82 -1.11 9.08
N GLY A 247 22.68 -1.42 7.79
CA GLY A 247 21.64 -2.34 7.31
C GLY A 247 20.36 -1.62 6.87
N PHE A 248 19.30 -2.40 6.75
CA PHE A 248 17.95 -1.93 6.43
C PHE A 248 17.16 -1.71 7.72
N HIS A 249 16.34 -0.67 7.72
CA HIS A 249 15.35 -0.39 8.75
C HIS A 249 13.96 -0.70 8.20
N THR A 250 13.15 -1.42 8.97
CA THR A 250 11.83 -1.87 8.51
C THR A 250 10.70 -1.47 9.44
N ALA A 251 9.52 -1.28 8.83
CA ALA A 251 8.31 -0.96 9.55
C ALA A 251 7.09 -1.57 8.85
N THR A 252 6.05 -1.94 9.63
CA THR A 252 4.85 -2.60 9.11
C THR A 252 3.56 -1.96 9.64
N SER A 253 2.48 -2.01 8.86
CA SER A 253 1.15 -1.55 9.29
C SER A 253 0.35 -2.62 10.04
N GLY A 254 0.94 -3.79 10.28
CA GLY A 254 0.30 -4.94 10.92
C GLY A 254 -0.25 -5.95 9.92
N ASN A 255 -1.02 -6.92 10.42
CA ASN A 255 -1.48 -8.08 9.67
C ASN A 255 -2.98 -8.02 9.36
N ILE A 256 -3.44 -6.88 8.83
CA ILE A 256 -4.86 -6.67 8.50
C ILE A 256 -5.15 -7.07 7.06
N MET A 257 -6.05 -8.04 6.89
CA MET A 257 -6.60 -8.42 5.59
C MET A 257 -8.03 -7.96 5.47
N THR A 258 -8.42 -7.53 4.27
CA THR A 258 -9.78 -7.05 4.00
C THR A 258 -10.53 -8.05 3.14
N SER A 259 -11.75 -8.42 3.56
CA SER A 259 -12.72 -9.08 2.70
C SER A 259 -13.86 -8.16 2.31
N GLN A 260 -14.52 -8.49 1.21
CA GLN A 260 -15.55 -7.68 0.59
C GLN A 260 -16.82 -8.50 0.44
N ILE A 261 -17.95 -7.91 0.79
CA ILE A 261 -19.29 -8.38 0.42
C ILE A 261 -19.84 -7.37 -0.59
N GLN A 262 -19.98 -7.80 -1.84
CA GLN A 262 -20.67 -7.01 -2.84
C GLN A 262 -22.18 -7.10 -2.58
N LEU A 263 -22.84 -5.97 -2.46
CA LEU A 263 -24.29 -5.86 -2.40
C LEU A 263 -24.81 -5.38 -3.76
N VAL A 264 -25.82 -6.10 -4.24
CA VAL A 264 -26.47 -5.90 -5.53
C VAL A 264 -27.95 -5.60 -5.26
N ASP A 265 -28.59 -4.90 -6.19
CA ASP A 265 -30.00 -4.52 -6.11
C ASP A 265 -30.32 -3.69 -4.84
N THR A 266 -29.36 -2.84 -4.41
CA THR A 266 -29.56 -1.94 -3.27
C THR A 266 -30.38 -0.73 -3.70
N GLU A 267 -31.65 -0.67 -3.31
CA GLU A 267 -32.56 0.45 -3.65
C GLU A 267 -32.10 1.79 -3.07
N ASP A 268 -31.74 1.81 -1.78
CA ASP A 268 -31.32 3.01 -1.05
C ASP A 268 -29.92 2.80 -0.45
N ILE A 269 -28.90 3.19 -1.22
CA ILE A 269 -27.49 3.06 -0.81
C ILE A 269 -27.20 3.86 0.47
N PRO A 270 -27.57 5.15 0.60
CA PRO A 270 -27.41 5.90 1.85
C PRO A 270 -28.01 5.20 3.07
N ALA A 271 -29.26 4.74 2.99
CA ALA A 271 -29.90 4.06 4.11
C ALA A 271 -29.22 2.72 4.44
N ALA A 272 -28.72 2.00 3.43
CA ALA A 272 -27.96 0.77 3.62
C ALA A 272 -26.60 1.02 4.32
N VAL A 273 -25.88 2.08 3.94
CA VAL A 273 -24.64 2.51 4.60
C VAL A 273 -24.92 2.82 6.08
N ASP A 274 -25.97 3.58 6.37
CA ASP A 274 -26.37 3.93 7.73
C ASP A 274 -26.82 2.71 8.55
N ALA A 275 -27.48 1.73 7.90
CA ALA A 275 -27.87 0.48 8.53
C ALA A 275 -26.64 -0.35 8.97
N ILE A 276 -25.61 -0.43 8.12
CA ILE A 276 -24.34 -1.10 8.46
C ILE A 276 -23.61 -0.35 9.56
N ALA A 277 -23.50 0.98 9.47
CA ALA A 277 -22.83 1.79 10.48
C ALA A 277 -23.47 1.62 11.87
N ARG A 278 -24.81 1.67 11.96
CA ARG A 278 -25.55 1.46 13.23
C ARG A 278 -25.42 0.05 13.80
N ASN A 279 -25.15 -0.95 12.96
CA ASN A 279 -25.01 -2.34 13.36
C ASN A 279 -23.55 -2.83 13.40
N ARG A 280 -22.57 -1.93 13.21
CA ARG A 280 -21.15 -2.29 13.11
C ARG A 280 -20.66 -3.14 14.27
N GLU A 281 -20.90 -2.73 15.50
CA GLU A 281 -20.47 -3.48 16.70
C GLU A 281 -21.15 -4.84 16.81
N ARG A 282 -22.44 -4.93 16.40
CA ARG A 282 -23.17 -6.20 16.36
C ARG A 282 -22.54 -7.16 15.34
N LEU A 283 -22.24 -6.66 14.15
CA LEU A 283 -21.61 -7.45 13.08
C LEU A 283 -20.19 -7.89 13.46
N LEU A 284 -19.39 -7.01 14.06
CA LEU A 284 -18.06 -7.33 14.59
C LEU A 284 -18.13 -8.39 15.71
N SER A 285 -19.12 -8.29 16.59
CA SER A 285 -19.37 -9.31 17.62
C SER A 285 -19.70 -10.67 17.00
N ILE A 286 -20.60 -10.73 16.03
CA ILE A 286 -20.94 -11.97 15.31
C ILE A 286 -19.70 -12.55 14.63
N ALA A 287 -18.93 -11.73 13.92
CA ALA A 287 -17.71 -12.15 13.24
C ALA A 287 -16.72 -12.77 14.22
N ASN A 288 -16.44 -12.10 15.34
CA ASN A 288 -15.44 -12.55 16.31
C ASN A 288 -15.89 -13.73 17.17
N THR A 289 -17.19 -13.84 17.48
CA THR A 289 -17.69 -14.91 18.37
C THR A 289 -18.10 -16.17 17.64
N ARG A 290 -18.68 -16.05 16.44
CA ARG A 290 -19.25 -17.18 15.69
C ARG A 290 -18.41 -17.61 14.50
N LEU A 291 -17.79 -16.66 13.78
CA LEU A 291 -17.16 -16.94 12.50
C LEU A 291 -15.64 -17.12 12.61
N CYS A 292 -14.97 -16.36 13.48
CA CYS A 292 -13.52 -16.46 13.70
C CYS A 292 -13.09 -16.56 15.18
N PRO A 293 -13.75 -17.38 16.03
CA PRO A 293 -13.46 -17.43 17.48
C PRO A 293 -12.02 -17.83 17.80
N ASN A 294 -11.43 -18.75 17.02
CA ASN A 294 -10.05 -19.17 17.22
C ASN A 294 -9.05 -18.06 16.85
N MET A 295 -9.37 -17.25 15.84
CA MET A 295 -8.53 -16.09 15.49
C MET A 295 -8.59 -15.05 16.62
N LYS A 296 -9.80 -14.79 17.14
CA LYS A 296 -9.98 -13.86 18.26
C LYS A 296 -9.23 -14.31 19.52
N LYS A 297 -9.25 -15.61 19.83
CA LYS A 297 -8.48 -16.20 20.95
C LYS A 297 -6.96 -16.01 20.82
N ARG A 298 -6.43 -15.90 19.59
CA ARG A 298 -5.01 -15.68 19.31
C ARG A 298 -4.61 -14.20 19.34
N GLY A 299 -5.54 -13.29 19.58
CA GLY A 299 -5.31 -11.84 19.65
C GLY A 299 -5.80 -11.06 18.42
N GLY A 300 -6.11 -11.73 17.31
CA GLY A 300 -6.61 -11.10 16.09
C GLY A 300 -8.14 -10.99 16.03
N GLY A 301 -8.70 -11.25 14.84
CA GLY A 301 -10.14 -11.25 14.55
C GLY A 301 -10.62 -10.04 13.76
N ALA A 302 -11.93 -9.92 13.52
CA ALA A 302 -12.51 -8.78 12.83
C ALA A 302 -12.34 -7.49 13.65
N VAL A 303 -11.77 -6.47 13.03
CA VAL A 303 -11.41 -5.19 13.67
C VAL A 303 -12.22 -4.00 13.18
N ASP A 304 -12.69 -4.03 11.93
CA ASP A 304 -13.51 -2.96 11.36
C ASP A 304 -14.46 -3.49 10.28
N ILE A 305 -15.59 -2.80 10.08
CA ILE A 305 -16.55 -3.02 9.00
C ILE A 305 -17.01 -1.66 8.49
N TYR A 306 -16.87 -1.42 7.19
CA TYR A 306 -17.25 -0.15 6.56
C TYR A 306 -17.73 -0.34 5.13
N CYS A 307 -18.41 0.67 4.60
CA CYS A 307 -18.97 0.63 3.25
C CYS A 307 -18.15 1.45 2.25
N ARG A 308 -18.18 1.03 0.99
CA ARG A 308 -17.69 1.77 -0.17
C ARG A 308 -18.72 1.68 -1.29
N VAL A 309 -19.03 2.81 -1.91
CA VAL A 309 -19.85 2.84 -3.13
C VAL A 309 -18.94 2.75 -4.35
N VAL A 310 -19.31 1.92 -5.31
CA VAL A 310 -18.56 1.68 -6.54
C VAL A 310 -19.45 1.99 -7.73
N SER A 311 -18.98 2.87 -8.60
CA SER A 311 -19.65 3.23 -9.85
C SER A 311 -18.63 3.52 -10.96
N GLN A 312 -19.04 3.36 -12.22
CA GLN A 312 -18.18 3.70 -13.36
C GLN A 312 -17.87 5.20 -13.38
N THR A 313 -18.85 6.05 -13.09
CA THR A 313 -18.68 7.51 -13.01
C THR A 313 -17.59 7.90 -12.02
N ALA A 314 -17.58 7.29 -10.82
CA ALA A 314 -16.54 7.56 -9.82
C ALA A 314 -15.15 7.13 -10.32
N ARG A 315 -15.04 5.98 -10.99
CA ARG A 315 -13.77 5.52 -11.58
C ARG A 315 -13.27 6.47 -12.66
N THR A 316 -14.12 6.84 -13.62
CA THR A 316 -13.75 7.71 -14.74
C THR A 316 -13.40 9.13 -14.27
N ALA A 317 -14.09 9.66 -13.26
CA ALA A 317 -13.76 10.94 -12.65
C ALA A 317 -12.36 10.93 -12.00
N VAL A 318 -11.99 9.85 -11.31
CA VAL A 318 -10.63 9.69 -10.76
C VAL A 318 -9.62 9.65 -11.91
N THR A 319 -9.82 8.82 -12.94
CA THR A 319 -8.91 8.76 -14.09
C THR A 319 -8.75 10.11 -14.78
N ALA A 320 -9.83 10.88 -14.96
CA ALA A 320 -9.79 12.20 -15.57
C ALA A 320 -9.10 13.25 -14.68
N ALA A 321 -9.31 13.20 -13.37
CA ALA A 321 -8.63 14.08 -12.43
C ALA A 321 -7.12 13.82 -12.40
N VAL A 322 -6.74 12.54 -12.48
CA VAL A 322 -5.35 12.08 -12.58
C VAL A 322 -4.68 12.55 -13.87
N SER A 323 -5.32 12.39 -15.03
CA SER A 323 -4.76 12.86 -16.31
C SER A 323 -4.70 14.39 -16.42
N SER A 324 -5.51 15.12 -15.65
CA SER A 324 -5.48 16.58 -15.58
C SER A 324 -4.42 17.16 -14.62
N GLY A 325 -3.62 16.32 -13.95
CA GLY A 325 -2.58 16.77 -13.02
C GLY A 325 -3.08 17.32 -11.69
N ASN A 326 -4.36 17.11 -11.34
CA ASN A 326 -5.01 17.69 -10.16
C ASN A 326 -4.98 16.78 -8.91
N ILE A 327 -4.30 15.64 -8.97
CA ILE A 327 -4.10 14.74 -7.83
C ILE A 327 -2.61 14.36 -7.75
N ASP A 328 -1.90 14.88 -6.75
CA ASP A 328 -0.48 14.60 -6.44
C ASP A 328 -0.19 13.12 -6.07
N ASN A 329 -1.19 12.24 -6.13
CA ASN A 329 -1.14 10.82 -5.71
C ASN A 329 -1.45 9.82 -6.84
N ALA A 330 -1.46 10.26 -8.09
CA ALA A 330 -1.52 9.34 -9.22
C ALA A 330 -0.17 8.69 -9.48
N TRP A 331 0.05 7.50 -8.92
CA TRP A 331 1.20 6.66 -9.30
C TRP A 331 1.07 6.08 -10.72
N PHE A 332 -0.05 6.33 -11.41
CA PHE A 332 -0.37 5.76 -12.71
C PHE A 332 -1.23 6.71 -13.56
N THR A 333 -0.78 7.04 -14.77
CA THR A 333 -1.59 7.69 -15.80
C THR A 333 -1.76 6.72 -16.96
N PRO A 334 -3.00 6.35 -17.34
CA PRO A 334 -3.22 5.40 -18.42
C PRO A 334 -2.61 5.88 -19.74
N GLY A 335 -1.97 4.97 -20.48
CA GLY A 335 -1.51 5.22 -21.84
C GLY A 335 -2.70 5.45 -22.80
N ASN A 336 -2.48 6.19 -23.90
CA ASN A 336 -3.53 6.43 -24.91
C ASN A 336 -4.01 5.14 -25.61
N ASP A 337 -3.23 4.07 -25.54
CA ASP A 337 -3.45 2.75 -26.11
C ASP A 337 -3.88 1.70 -25.05
N GLU A 338 -4.05 2.10 -23.80
CA GLU A 338 -4.43 1.18 -22.74
C GLU A 338 -5.90 0.74 -22.87
N LEU A 339 -6.15 -0.56 -22.69
CA LEU A 339 -7.47 -1.17 -22.83
C LEU A 339 -8.46 -0.57 -21.81
N VAL A 340 -9.35 0.32 -22.27
CA VAL A 340 -10.43 0.86 -21.43
C VAL A 340 -11.57 -0.15 -21.32
N VAL A 341 -11.56 -0.95 -20.26
CA VAL A 341 -12.68 -1.83 -19.91
C VAL A 341 -13.78 -0.99 -19.26
N ASN A 342 -14.98 -1.02 -19.83
CA ASN A 342 -16.18 -0.37 -19.30
C ASN A 342 -17.19 -1.41 -18.82
N ALA A 343 -18.00 -1.05 -17.83
CA ALA A 343 -19.10 -1.91 -17.40
C ALA A 343 -20.14 -2.00 -18.53
N SER A 344 -20.79 -3.16 -18.66
CA SER A 344 -21.89 -3.35 -19.61
C SER A 344 -23.09 -2.45 -19.29
N ASP A 345 -23.25 -2.09 -18.02
CA ASP A 345 -24.15 -1.02 -17.58
C ASP A 345 -23.37 0.03 -16.75
N PRO A 346 -23.03 1.18 -17.35
CA PRO A 346 -22.31 2.26 -16.67
C PRO A 346 -23.08 2.96 -15.54
N GLN A 347 -24.43 2.85 -15.53
CA GLN A 347 -25.26 3.49 -14.51
C GLN A 347 -25.37 2.64 -13.24
N THR A 348 -25.10 1.34 -13.33
CA THR A 348 -25.11 0.46 -12.17
C THR A 348 -24.12 0.94 -11.10
N GLN A 349 -24.62 0.99 -9.86
CA GLN A 349 -23.82 1.23 -8.67
C GLN A 349 -23.84 -0.02 -7.79
N PHE A 350 -22.70 -0.29 -7.15
CA PHE A 350 -22.59 -1.34 -6.16
C PHE A 350 -22.26 -0.73 -4.80
N LEU A 351 -22.92 -1.25 -3.76
CA LEU A 351 -22.49 -1.05 -2.40
C LEU A 351 -21.58 -2.22 -2.00
N VAL A 352 -20.38 -1.93 -1.51
CA VAL A 352 -19.44 -2.95 -1.07
C VAL A 352 -19.21 -2.78 0.43
N VAL A 353 -19.42 -3.84 1.21
CA VAL A 353 -19.08 -3.88 2.63
C VAL A 353 -17.69 -4.49 2.76
N HIS A 354 -16.74 -3.70 3.25
CA HIS A 354 -15.41 -4.16 3.61
C HIS A 354 -15.40 -4.63 5.07
N ILE A 355 -14.69 -5.72 5.33
CA ILE A 355 -14.47 -6.28 6.66
C ILE A 355 -12.96 -6.43 6.83
N ASP A 356 -12.39 -5.65 7.75
CA ASP A 356 -10.98 -5.73 8.09
C ASP A 356 -10.80 -6.75 9.22
N VAL A 357 -9.87 -7.68 9.02
CA VAL A 357 -9.59 -8.79 9.95
C VAL A 357 -8.10 -8.83 10.23
N ASP A 358 -7.73 -8.79 11.51
CA ASP A 358 -6.37 -9.13 11.95
C ASP A 358 -6.21 -10.64 11.89
N VAL A 359 -5.31 -11.09 11.01
CA VAL A 359 -5.09 -12.51 10.72
C VAL A 359 -3.85 -13.07 11.42
N CYS A 360 -3.25 -12.30 12.33
CA CYS A 360 -2.03 -12.68 13.05
C CYS A 360 -0.94 -13.12 12.04
N GLU A 361 -0.34 -14.30 12.25
CA GLU A 361 0.74 -14.84 11.41
C GLU A 361 0.25 -15.44 10.07
N ALA A 362 -1.05 -15.55 9.84
CA ALA A 362 -1.56 -16.16 8.62
C ALA A 362 -1.56 -15.19 7.43
N MET A 363 -1.57 -15.72 6.20
CA MET A 363 -1.93 -14.91 5.03
C MET A 363 -3.38 -14.43 5.16
N GLY A 364 -4.30 -15.30 5.56
CA GLY A 364 -5.64 -14.91 5.98
C GLY A 364 -6.77 -15.09 4.95
N ALA A 365 -6.49 -15.50 3.71
CA ALA A 365 -7.50 -15.62 2.65
C ALA A 365 -8.75 -16.41 3.08
N ASN A 366 -8.57 -17.64 3.59
CA ASN A 366 -9.69 -18.50 3.97
C ASN A 366 -10.53 -17.88 5.10
N ILE A 367 -9.89 -17.35 6.15
CA ILE A 367 -10.61 -16.83 7.31
C ILE A 367 -11.41 -15.57 6.97
N VAL A 368 -10.86 -14.66 6.16
CA VAL A 368 -11.59 -13.44 5.80
C VAL A 368 -12.74 -13.73 4.83
N ASN A 369 -12.61 -14.74 3.97
CA ASN A 369 -13.71 -15.24 3.13
C ASN A 369 -14.81 -15.86 3.99
N THR A 370 -14.46 -16.75 4.93
CA THR A 370 -15.43 -17.35 5.86
C THR A 370 -16.19 -16.29 6.66
N VAL A 371 -15.51 -15.23 7.10
CA VAL A 371 -16.18 -14.12 7.80
C VAL A 371 -17.13 -13.36 6.86
N ALA A 372 -16.73 -13.06 5.62
CA ALA A 372 -17.59 -12.41 4.64
C ALA A 372 -18.81 -13.26 4.27
N GLU A 373 -18.62 -14.56 4.04
CA GLU A 373 -19.68 -15.52 3.79
C GLU A 373 -20.67 -15.60 4.96
N GLY A 374 -20.16 -15.79 6.17
CA GLY A 374 -20.99 -15.92 7.37
C GLY A 374 -21.74 -14.64 7.77
N LEU A 375 -21.21 -13.46 7.44
CA LEU A 375 -21.92 -12.18 7.65
C LEU A 375 -22.92 -11.83 6.55
N SER A 376 -22.81 -12.45 5.37
CA SER A 376 -23.54 -12.02 4.18
C SER A 376 -25.06 -12.02 4.34
N GLU A 377 -25.62 -12.99 5.05
CA GLU A 377 -27.07 -13.07 5.29
C GLU A 377 -27.56 -11.90 6.18
N GLU A 378 -26.85 -11.62 7.27
CA GLU A 378 -27.19 -10.53 8.19
C GLU A 378 -27.03 -9.17 7.51
N VAL A 379 -25.96 -8.98 6.74
CA VAL A 379 -25.73 -7.78 5.93
C VAL A 379 -26.87 -7.59 4.93
N SER A 380 -27.24 -8.64 4.19
CA SER A 380 -28.32 -8.60 3.19
C SER A 380 -29.67 -8.21 3.81
N LYS A 381 -29.99 -8.76 4.99
CA LYS A 381 -31.22 -8.40 5.74
C LYS A 381 -31.23 -6.95 6.18
N LEU A 382 -30.10 -6.45 6.71
CA LEU A 382 -29.99 -5.07 7.18
C LEU A 382 -30.14 -4.05 6.05
N THR A 383 -29.60 -4.35 4.87
CA THR A 383 -29.57 -3.42 3.74
C THR A 383 -30.68 -3.65 2.72
N ARG A 384 -31.51 -4.69 2.90
CA ARG A 384 -32.50 -5.15 1.91
C ARG A 384 -31.88 -5.34 0.52
N SER A 385 -30.65 -5.86 0.49
CA SER A 385 -29.89 -6.06 -0.75
C SER A 385 -29.54 -7.52 -0.92
N ARG A 386 -29.17 -7.92 -2.13
CA ARG A 386 -28.68 -9.26 -2.43
C ARG A 386 -27.16 -9.31 -2.32
N ALA A 387 -26.62 -10.26 -1.55
CA ALA A 387 -25.18 -10.50 -1.52
C ALA A 387 -24.69 -11.20 -2.80
N GLY A 388 -23.76 -10.53 -3.50
CA GLY A 388 -23.00 -11.04 -4.64
C GLY A 388 -21.69 -11.70 -4.20
N LEU A 389 -20.56 -11.22 -4.70
CA LEU A 389 -19.25 -11.76 -4.33
C LEU A 389 -18.92 -11.57 -2.84
N ARG A 390 -18.30 -12.59 -2.24
CA ARG A 390 -17.78 -12.61 -0.85
C ARG A 390 -16.33 -13.07 -0.89
N ILE A 391 -15.41 -12.13 -1.00
CA ILE A 391 -14.03 -12.46 -1.36
C ILE A 391 -13.05 -11.44 -0.79
N LEU A 392 -11.85 -11.91 -0.43
CA LEU A 392 -10.74 -11.03 -0.09
C LEU A 392 -10.41 -10.03 -1.21
N THR A 393 -9.80 -8.91 -0.86
CA THR A 393 -9.06 -8.09 -1.81
C THR A 393 -7.57 -8.40 -1.71
N ASN A 394 -6.91 -8.57 -2.86
CA ASN A 394 -5.45 -8.65 -2.92
C ASN A 394 -4.79 -7.27 -2.77
N LEU A 395 -5.55 -6.17 -2.90
CA LEU A 395 -5.08 -4.82 -2.66
C LEU A 395 -5.01 -4.56 -1.14
N CYS A 396 -3.95 -5.05 -0.51
CA CYS A 396 -3.77 -5.11 0.94
C CYS A 396 -3.25 -3.78 1.52
N MET A 397 -4.05 -2.71 1.44
CA MET A 397 -3.64 -1.37 1.87
C MET A 397 -3.32 -1.26 3.38
N GLN A 398 -3.89 -2.15 4.20
CA GLN A 398 -3.68 -2.20 5.65
C GLN A 398 -2.59 -3.20 6.08
N ARG A 399 -1.92 -3.87 5.12
CA ARG A 399 -0.83 -4.82 5.37
C ARG A 399 0.40 -4.46 4.52
N ARG A 400 0.91 -3.25 4.74
CA ARG A 400 2.07 -2.70 4.04
C ARG A 400 3.32 -2.88 4.89
N ALA A 401 4.41 -3.27 4.23
CA ALA A 401 5.76 -3.23 4.78
C ALA A 401 6.56 -2.12 4.10
N ARG A 402 7.46 -1.48 4.84
CA ARG A 402 8.44 -0.51 4.35
C ARG A 402 9.83 -0.97 4.75
N SER A 403 10.79 -0.72 3.87
CA SER A 403 12.22 -0.86 4.13
C SER A 403 12.93 0.41 3.67
N GLU A 404 13.90 0.88 4.44
CA GLU A 404 14.75 2.03 4.11
C GLU A 404 16.19 1.78 4.54
N PHE A 405 17.11 2.50 3.92
CA PHE A 405 18.53 2.50 4.27
C PHE A 405 19.16 3.83 3.82
N GLU A 406 20.29 4.19 4.41
CA GLU A 406 21.03 5.40 4.06
C GLU A 406 22.51 5.08 3.82
N ILE A 407 23.06 5.54 2.70
CA ILE A 407 24.47 5.35 2.36
C ILE A 407 25.13 6.72 2.23
N PRO A 408 26.14 7.05 3.08
CA PRO A 408 26.94 8.26 2.90
C PRO A 408 27.61 8.28 1.51
N LEU A 409 27.62 9.44 0.85
CA LEU A 409 28.19 9.58 -0.50
C LEU A 409 29.65 9.08 -0.58
N SER A 410 30.43 9.27 0.48
CA SER A 410 31.81 8.79 0.57
C SER A 410 31.95 7.25 0.49
N LYS A 411 30.87 6.51 0.76
CA LYS A 411 30.82 5.03 0.71
C LYS A 411 30.06 4.49 -0.51
N LEU A 412 29.51 5.36 -1.36
CA LEU A 412 28.76 4.96 -2.55
C LEU A 412 29.61 4.88 -3.83
N GLY A 413 30.88 5.29 -3.76
CA GLY A 413 31.80 5.25 -4.91
C GLY A 413 31.95 3.84 -5.50
N TRP A 414 32.02 3.74 -6.83
CA TRP A 414 32.06 2.45 -7.52
C TRP A 414 32.95 2.48 -8.75
N LYS A 415 33.89 1.51 -8.85
CA LYS A 415 34.80 1.33 -10.00
C LYS A 415 35.48 2.63 -10.47
N GLY A 416 35.97 3.43 -9.52
CA GLY A 416 36.66 4.70 -9.80
C GLY A 416 35.72 5.88 -10.10
N VAL A 417 34.40 5.70 -9.97
CA VAL A 417 33.42 6.79 -10.01
C VAL A 417 33.14 7.27 -8.59
N GLU A 418 33.24 8.57 -8.37
CA GLU A 418 32.92 9.22 -7.09
C GLU A 418 31.46 9.01 -6.69
N GLY A 419 31.21 8.85 -5.39
CA GLY A 419 29.89 8.48 -4.89
C GLY A 419 28.80 9.52 -5.18
N GLU A 420 29.13 10.81 -5.27
CA GLU A 420 28.17 11.85 -5.68
C GLU A 420 27.68 11.62 -7.12
N ALA A 421 28.59 11.27 -8.04
CA ALA A 421 28.22 10.97 -9.41
C ALA A 421 27.42 9.66 -9.52
N VAL A 422 27.70 8.66 -8.67
CA VAL A 422 26.89 7.44 -8.57
C VAL A 422 25.48 7.77 -8.08
N ALA A 423 25.35 8.53 -6.98
CA ALA A 423 24.05 8.93 -6.42
C ALA A 423 23.18 9.66 -7.45
N ARG A 424 23.78 10.62 -8.18
CA ARG A 424 23.07 11.38 -9.21
C ARG A 424 22.48 10.46 -10.29
N ARG A 425 23.27 9.49 -10.77
CA ARG A 425 22.80 8.51 -11.76
C ARG A 425 21.68 7.60 -11.25
N VAL A 426 21.71 7.23 -9.97
CA VAL A 426 20.61 6.46 -9.35
C VAL A 426 19.34 7.30 -9.30
N ILE A 427 19.44 8.58 -8.93
CA ILE A 427 18.30 9.51 -8.90
C ILE A 427 17.75 9.74 -10.32
N GLU A 428 18.63 9.91 -11.31
CA GLU A 428 18.22 10.03 -12.72
C GLU A 428 17.47 8.78 -13.20
N ALA A 429 17.96 7.58 -12.88
CA ALA A 429 17.30 6.32 -13.21
C ALA A 429 15.93 6.17 -12.51
N TYR A 430 15.85 6.58 -11.23
CA TYR A 430 14.58 6.61 -10.51
C TYR A 430 13.59 7.59 -11.15
N ASN A 431 14.03 8.81 -11.47
CA ASN A 431 13.17 9.81 -12.10
C ASN A 431 12.68 9.34 -13.47
N PHE A 432 13.53 8.67 -14.25
CA PHE A 432 13.13 8.04 -15.50
C PHE A 432 12.00 7.03 -15.28
N ALA A 433 12.18 6.10 -14.34
CA ALA A 433 11.15 5.09 -14.00
C ALA A 433 9.88 5.69 -13.38
N ALA A 434 9.96 6.83 -12.70
CA ALA A 434 8.81 7.52 -12.12
C ALA A 434 7.98 8.28 -13.17
N ILE A 435 8.59 8.62 -14.31
CA ILE A 435 7.95 9.35 -15.41
C ILE A 435 7.41 8.40 -16.46
N ASP A 436 8.12 7.30 -16.74
CA ASP A 436 7.80 6.38 -17.83
C ASP A 436 7.33 5.00 -17.29
N PRO A 437 6.06 4.60 -17.53
CA PRO A 437 5.54 3.30 -17.09
C PRO A 437 6.11 2.06 -17.78
N TYR A 438 6.82 2.20 -18.92
CA TYR A 438 7.48 1.08 -19.61
C TYR A 438 8.65 0.51 -18.80
#